data_AF-A0A5J5LSU9-F1
#
_entry.id   AF-A0A5J5LSU9-F1
#
_cell.length_a   1.000
_cell.length_b   1.000
_cell.length_c   1.000
_cell.angle_alpha   90.00
_cell.angle_beta   90.00
_cell.angle_gamma   90.00
#
_symmetry.space_group_name_H-M   'P 1'
#
loop_
_entity.id
_entity.type
_entity.pdbx_description
1 polymer ?
#
loop_
_entity_poly.entity_id
_entity_poly.type
_entity_poly.pdbx_seq_one_letter_code
_entity_poly.pdbx_strand_id
1 'polypeptide(L)'
;MNQLLDPAALLRAGQKSGQPLPDALGVGKSVTLPQYGTGKVTGWLGNRLIVKFPGYSVPLQFPNWQESIASGELVLAEIIPSESSPSTPAILAAIQSLKKPEFRAIATELAERLTYITVIHRHRSNNSGALL
;
A
#
# COMPACT_ATOMS: atom_id res chain seq x y z
N MET A 1 35.15 -24.10 29.97
CA MET A 1 34.23 -24.96 29.18
C MET A 1 33.61 -24.10 28.09
N ASN A 2 34.21 -24.08 26.90
CA ASN A 2 33.71 -23.29 25.78
C ASN A 2 32.50 -24.02 25.21
N GLN A 3 31.28 -23.59 25.57
CA GLN A 3 30.10 -23.96 24.80
C GLN A 3 30.29 -23.37 23.41
N LEU A 4 30.75 -24.22 22.49
CA LEU A 4 30.75 -23.97 21.06
C LEU A 4 29.30 -23.60 20.72
N LEU A 5 29.02 -22.32 20.49
CA LEU A 5 27.72 -21.90 19.96
C LEU A 5 27.58 -22.61 18.61
N ASP A 6 26.77 -23.67 18.57
CA ASP A 6 26.44 -24.38 17.35
C ASP A 6 25.77 -23.38 16.40
N PRO A 7 26.43 -22.96 15.30
CA PRO A 7 25.85 -22.02 14.37
C PRO A 7 24.57 -22.60 13.74
N ALA A 8 24.45 -23.93 13.66
CA ALA A 8 23.22 -24.58 13.23
C ALA A 8 22.11 -24.50 14.29
N ALA A 9 22.43 -24.36 15.59
CA ALA A 9 21.43 -24.08 16.63
C ALA A 9 20.90 -22.64 16.54
N LEU A 10 21.75 -21.67 16.18
CA LEU A 10 21.32 -20.29 15.88
C LEU A 10 20.43 -20.24 14.64
N LEU A 11 20.80 -20.95 13.57
CA LEU A 11 19.99 -21.06 12.36
C LEU A 11 18.63 -21.75 12.63
N ARG A 12 18.64 -22.82 13.43
CA ARG A 12 17.42 -23.52 13.86
C ARG A 12 16.55 -22.68 14.80
N ALA A 13 17.14 -21.85 15.64
CA ALA A 13 16.40 -20.90 16.48
C ALA A 13 15.76 -19.78 15.64
N GLY A 14 16.46 -19.30 14.60
CA GLY A 14 15.91 -18.34 13.63
C GLY A 14 14.81 -18.91 12.74
N GLN A 15 14.81 -20.22 12.49
CA GLN A 15 13.78 -20.91 11.71
C GLN A 15 12.56 -21.37 12.53
N LYS A 16 12.59 -21.25 13.85
CA LYS A 16 11.65 -21.95 14.75
C LYS A 16 10.26 -21.32 14.90
N SER A 17 9.96 -20.20 14.25
CA SER A 17 8.65 -19.58 14.38
C SER A 17 8.40 -18.66 13.20
N GLY A 18 7.53 -19.11 12.31
CA GLY A 18 6.97 -18.27 11.28
C GLY A 18 6.01 -19.11 10.48
N GLN A 19 4.71 -18.95 10.72
CA GLN A 19 3.75 -19.32 9.69
C GLN A 19 4.23 -18.70 8.38
N PRO A 20 4.08 -19.42 7.25
CA PRO A 20 4.41 -18.84 5.96
C PRO A 20 3.66 -17.52 5.83
N LEU A 21 4.37 -16.50 5.35
CA LEU A 21 3.77 -15.20 5.14
C LEU A 21 2.55 -15.39 4.23
N PRO A 22 1.34 -14.98 4.66
CA PRO A 22 0.15 -15.14 3.84
C PRO A 22 0.33 -14.38 2.53
N ASP A 23 -0.21 -14.90 1.43
CA ASP A 23 -0.09 -14.31 0.09
C ASP A 23 -0.55 -12.84 0.03
N ALA A 24 -1.46 -12.46 0.93
CA ALA A 24 -1.95 -11.10 1.09
C ALA A 24 -0.89 -10.11 1.61
N LEU A 25 0.20 -10.57 2.23
CA LEU A 25 1.34 -9.76 2.68
C LEU A 25 2.58 -9.91 1.79
N GLY A 26 2.45 -10.58 0.64
CA GLY A 26 3.55 -10.74 -0.30
C GLY A 26 4.16 -9.40 -0.75
N VAL A 27 5.40 -9.46 -1.25
CA VAL A 27 6.07 -8.26 -1.79
C VAL A 27 5.22 -7.65 -2.92
N GLY A 28 5.04 -6.34 -2.87
CA GLY A 28 4.20 -5.58 -3.79
C GLY A 28 2.72 -5.49 -3.38
N LYS A 29 2.28 -6.25 -2.37
CA LYS A 29 0.92 -6.14 -1.82
C LYS A 29 0.75 -4.87 -1.00
N SER A 30 -0.49 -4.41 -0.92
CA SER A 30 -0.87 -3.23 -0.16
C SER A 30 -1.25 -3.60 1.26
N VAL A 31 -0.86 -2.77 2.21
CA VAL A 31 -1.27 -2.85 3.61
C VAL A 31 -1.69 -1.45 4.06
N THR A 32 -2.65 -1.37 4.95
CA THR A 32 -3.15 -0.08 5.43
C THR A 32 -2.86 0.07 6.91
N LEU A 33 -2.34 1.24 7.26
CA LEU A 33 -2.14 1.67 8.63
C LEU A 33 -3.01 2.89 8.92
N PRO A 34 -3.68 2.96 10.09
CA PRO A 34 -4.48 4.12 10.47
C PRO A 34 -3.69 5.43 10.48
N GLN A 35 -2.41 5.36 10.83
CA GLN A 35 -1.54 6.53 11.01
C GLN A 35 -0.83 6.97 9.71
N TYR A 36 -0.57 6.03 8.79
CA TYR A 36 0.29 6.25 7.61
C TYR A 36 -0.45 6.05 6.27
N GLY A 37 -1.72 5.66 6.32
CA GLY A 37 -2.51 5.32 5.13
C GLY A 37 -2.07 4.01 4.50
N THR A 38 -2.26 3.87 3.19
CA THR A 38 -1.92 2.64 2.45
C THR A 38 -0.46 2.65 2.01
N GLY A 39 0.29 1.63 2.42
CA GLY A 39 1.67 1.36 2.02
C GLY A 39 1.80 0.08 1.20
N LYS A 40 2.97 -0.12 0.60
CA LYS A 40 3.31 -1.36 -0.12
C LYS A 40 4.37 -2.16 0.61
N VAL A 41 4.17 -3.46 0.70
CA VAL A 41 5.19 -4.38 1.19
C VAL A 41 6.36 -4.39 0.21
N THR A 42 7.56 -4.12 0.71
CA THR A 42 8.80 -4.11 -0.08
C THR A 42 9.68 -5.32 0.19
N GLY A 43 9.47 -6.00 1.32
CA GLY A 43 10.22 -7.18 1.71
C GLY A 43 9.68 -7.76 3.01
N TRP A 44 10.11 -8.98 3.31
CA TRP A 44 9.87 -9.63 4.59
C TRP A 44 11.08 -10.47 4.96
N LEU A 45 11.31 -10.65 6.25
CA LEU A 45 12.41 -11.44 6.81
C LEU A 45 11.91 -12.18 8.05
N GLY A 46 11.55 -13.45 7.88
CA GLY A 46 10.91 -14.23 8.95
C GLY A 46 9.59 -13.57 9.39
N ASN A 47 9.50 -13.14 10.65
CA ASN A 47 8.32 -12.45 11.17
C ASN A 47 8.36 -10.93 10.97
N ARG A 48 9.46 -10.40 10.39
CA ARG A 48 9.58 -8.97 10.12
C ARG A 48 9.00 -8.63 8.76
N LEU A 49 8.11 -7.64 8.72
CA LEU A 49 7.55 -7.09 7.47
C LEU A 49 8.11 -5.69 7.22
N ILE A 50 8.48 -5.39 5.97
CA ILE A 50 9.04 -4.09 5.57
C ILE A 50 8.07 -3.43 4.60
N VAL A 51 7.53 -2.28 4.99
CA VAL A 51 6.48 -1.57 4.26
C VAL A 51 6.95 -0.17 3.92
N LYS A 52 6.77 0.23 2.65
CA LYS A 52 7.03 1.60 2.20
C LYS A 52 5.72 2.34 2.00
N PHE A 53 5.59 3.47 2.68
CA PHE A 53 4.45 4.37 2.54
C PHE A 53 4.76 5.51 1.57
N PRO A 54 3.77 5.98 0.78
CA PRO A 54 3.95 7.14 -0.08
C PRO A 54 4.24 8.38 0.78
N GLY A 55 5.23 9.18 0.38
CA GLY A 55 5.67 10.37 1.13
C GLY A 55 6.73 10.10 2.21
N TYR A 56 7.04 8.83 2.51
CA TYR A 56 8.07 8.47 3.49
C TYR A 56 9.32 7.93 2.80
N SER A 57 10.47 8.54 3.10
CA SER A 57 11.77 8.16 2.54
C SER A 57 12.31 6.86 3.14
N VAL A 58 11.97 6.59 4.41
CA VAL A 58 12.42 5.41 5.14
C VAL A 58 11.27 4.40 5.23
N PRO A 59 11.47 3.12 4.84
CA PRO A 59 10.47 2.07 5.05
C PRO A 59 10.24 1.80 6.53
N LEU A 60 8.99 1.58 6.91
CA LEU A 60 8.63 1.10 8.24
C LEU A 60 8.86 -0.40 8.33
N GLN A 61 9.33 -0.85 9.50
CA GLN A 61 9.58 -2.25 9.79
C GLN A 61 8.68 -2.68 10.92
N PHE A 62 7.89 -3.73 10.69
CA PHE A 62 7.07 -4.38 11.71
C PHE A 62 7.81 -5.62 12.17
N PRO A 63 8.39 -5.65 13.39
CA PRO A 63 9.22 -6.76 13.85
C PRO A 63 8.47 -8.09 13.91
N ASN A 64 7.17 -8.04 14.18
CA ASN A 64 6.27 -9.18 14.25
C ASN A 64 4.96 -8.84 13.54
N TRP A 65 4.87 -9.18 12.25
CA TRP A 65 3.70 -8.86 11.44
C TRP A 65 2.41 -9.53 11.94
N GLN A 66 2.52 -10.69 12.60
CA GLN A 66 1.37 -11.43 13.12
C GLN A 66 0.73 -10.66 14.27
N GLU A 67 1.56 -10.13 15.16
CA GLU A 67 1.13 -9.31 16.29
C GLU A 67 0.60 -7.96 15.82
N SER A 68 1.24 -7.31 14.84
CA SER A 68 0.72 -6.07 14.26
C SER A 68 -0.64 -6.24 13.57
N ILE A 69 -0.92 -7.41 12.99
CA ILE A 69 -2.26 -7.70 12.45
C ILE A 69 -3.25 -7.96 13.58
N ALA A 70 -2.87 -8.79 14.56
CA ALA A 70 -3.74 -9.13 15.68
C ALA A 70 -4.10 -7.90 16.54
N SER A 71 -3.19 -6.92 16.66
CA SER A 71 -3.42 -5.67 17.37
C SER A 71 -4.23 -4.63 16.57
N GLY A 72 -4.46 -4.88 15.28
CA GLY A 72 -5.10 -3.93 14.37
C GLY A 72 -4.19 -2.76 13.97
N GLU A 73 -2.91 -2.78 14.34
CA GLU A 73 -1.92 -1.80 13.87
C GLU A 73 -1.78 -1.89 12.34
N LEU A 74 -1.70 -3.12 11.82
CA LEU A 74 -1.56 -3.41 10.41
C LEU A 74 -2.84 -4.08 9.91
N VAL A 75 -3.58 -3.38 9.06
CA VAL A 75 -4.77 -3.91 8.40
C VAL A 75 -4.35 -4.42 7.03
N LEU A 76 -4.58 -5.72 6.80
CA LEU A 76 -4.50 -6.30 5.46
C LEU A 76 -5.44 -5.50 4.57
N ALA A 77 -4.91 -4.90 3.50
CA ALA A 77 -5.80 -4.38 2.48
C ALA A 77 -6.43 -5.62 1.84
N GLU A 78 -7.61 -6.02 2.33
CA GLU A 78 -8.51 -6.81 1.51
C GLU A 78 -8.56 -6.12 0.16
N ILE A 79 -8.52 -6.93 -0.89
CA ILE A 79 -8.78 -6.47 -2.24
C ILE A 79 -10.25 -6.07 -2.22
N ILE A 80 -10.56 -4.90 -1.64
CA ILE A 80 -11.74 -4.15 -2.01
C ILE A 80 -11.42 -3.87 -3.46
N PRO A 81 -12.12 -4.50 -4.43
CA PRO A 81 -11.96 -4.11 -5.81
C PRO A 81 -12.13 -2.61 -5.78
N SER A 82 -11.10 -1.85 -6.23
CA SER A 82 -11.15 -0.40 -6.29
C SER A 82 -12.58 -0.06 -6.67
N GLU A 83 -13.35 0.53 -5.76
CA GLU A 83 -14.61 1.12 -6.14
C GLU A 83 -14.19 2.09 -7.23
N SER A 84 -14.49 1.68 -8.46
CA SER A 84 -14.06 2.31 -9.69
C SER A 84 -14.11 3.79 -9.44
N SER A 85 -12.97 4.50 -9.55
CA SER A 85 -12.96 5.95 -9.37
C SER A 85 -14.20 6.49 -10.05
N PRO A 86 -15.12 7.15 -9.31
CA PRO A 86 -16.47 7.34 -9.80
C PRO A 86 -16.37 8.00 -11.16
N SER A 87 -16.90 7.31 -12.17
CA SER A 87 -16.84 7.78 -13.54
C SER A 87 -17.33 9.23 -13.56
N THR A 88 -16.77 10.10 -14.38
CA THR A 88 -17.25 11.48 -14.54
C THR A 88 -18.81 11.60 -14.55
N PRO A 89 -19.57 10.70 -15.22
CA PRO A 89 -21.04 10.71 -15.12
C PRO A 89 -21.61 10.43 -13.70
N ALA A 90 -20.97 9.57 -12.90
CA ALA A 90 -21.39 9.30 -11.52
C ALA A 90 -21.13 10.51 -10.59
N ILE A 91 -20.01 11.22 -10.78
CA ILE A 91 -19.71 12.45 -10.04
C ILE A 91 -20.75 13.54 -10.37
N LEU A 92 -21.09 13.71 -11.65
CA LEU A 92 -22.10 14.68 -12.08
C LEU A 92 -23.49 14.36 -11.52
N ALA A 93 -23.88 13.08 -11.50
CA ALA A 93 -25.15 12.64 -10.90
C ALA A 93 -25.21 12.93 -9.38
N ALA A 94 -24.09 12.73 -8.67
CA ALA A 94 -23.99 13.05 -7.24
C ALA A 94 -24.11 14.57 -7.00
N ILE A 95 -23.46 15.40 -7.82
CA ILE A 95 -23.57 16.87 -7.75
C ILE A 95 -25.01 17.33 -7.98
N GLN A 96 -25.71 16.74 -8.95
CA GLN A 96 -27.12 17.08 -9.22
C GLN A 96 -28.08 16.67 -8.10
N SER A 97 -27.72 15.67 -7.29
CA SER A 97 -28.52 15.18 -6.16
C SER A 97 -28.42 16.06 -4.91
N LEU A 98 -27.52 17.05 -4.88
CA LEU A 98 -27.41 17.99 -3.76
C LEU A 98 -28.63 18.91 -3.70
N LYS A 99 -29.31 18.95 -2.55
CA LYS A 99 -30.56 19.72 -2.37
C LYS A 99 -30.38 21.25 -2.40
N LYS A 100 -29.16 21.74 -2.15
CA LYS A 100 -28.86 23.15 -1.99
C LYS A 100 -28.11 23.70 -3.21
N PRO A 101 -28.62 24.73 -3.89
CA PRO A 101 -28.00 25.26 -5.11
C PRO A 101 -26.58 25.80 -4.87
N GLU A 102 -26.32 26.37 -3.70
CA GLU A 102 -25.00 26.87 -3.31
C GLU A 102 -23.94 25.75 -3.25
N PHE A 103 -24.30 24.58 -2.75
CA PHE A 103 -23.40 23.43 -2.69
C PHE A 103 -23.21 22.77 -4.06
N ARG A 104 -24.23 22.83 -4.93
CA ARG A 104 -24.12 22.39 -6.32
C ARG A 104 -23.10 23.22 -7.08
N ALA A 105 -23.13 24.54 -6.91
CA ALA A 105 -22.20 25.45 -7.57
C ALA A 105 -20.75 25.15 -7.17
N ILE A 106 -20.49 25.04 -5.86
CA ILE A 106 -19.16 24.73 -5.32
C ILE A 106 -18.66 23.37 -5.80
N ALA A 107 -19.52 22.34 -5.75
CA ALA A 107 -19.12 20.99 -6.15
C ALA A 107 -18.87 20.88 -7.66
N THR A 108 -19.59 21.66 -8.49
CA THR A 108 -19.36 21.75 -9.93
C THR A 108 -18.00 22.38 -10.23
N GLU A 109 -17.70 23.52 -9.61
CA GLU A 109 -16.42 24.21 -9.79
C GLU A 109 -15.23 23.32 -9.36
N LEU A 110 -15.38 22.60 -8.25
CA LEU A 110 -14.35 21.66 -7.78
C LEU A 110 -14.12 20.52 -8.77
N ALA A 111 -15.20 19.94 -9.32
CA ALA A 111 -15.11 18.85 -10.30
C ALA A 111 -14.41 19.28 -11.59
N GLU A 112 -14.68 20.50 -12.06
CA GLU A 112 -14.00 21.10 -13.23
C GLU A 112 -12.50 21.29 -12.96
N ARG A 113 -12.14 21.83 -11.79
CA ARG A 113 -10.74 22.05 -11.41
C ARG A 113 -9.95 20.75 -11.25
N LEU A 114 -10.56 19.69 -10.73
CA LEU A 114 -9.91 18.38 -10.56
C LEU A 114 -9.69 17.66 -11.90
N THR A 115 -10.59 17.85 -12.87
CA THR A 115 -10.45 17.30 -14.23
C THR A 115 -9.19 17.84 -14.92
N TYR A 116 -8.83 19.11 -14.67
CA TYR A 116 -7.61 19.72 -15.21
C TYR A 116 -6.30 19.11 -14.68
N ILE A 117 -6.31 18.53 -13.47
CA ILE A 117 -5.10 17.97 -12.84
C ILE A 117 -4.78 16.56 -13.39
N THR A 118 -5.76 15.91 -14.02
CA THR A 118 -5.59 14.56 -14.58
C THR A 118 -5.21 14.65 -16.06
N VAL A 119 -3.96 14.96 -16.39
CA VAL A 119 -3.10 14.35 -17.45
C VAL A 119 -1.73 15.07 -17.44
N ILE A 120 -0.76 14.50 -16.72
CA ILE A 120 0.62 14.41 -17.21
C ILE A 120 1.04 12.95 -17.03
N HIS A 121 0.66 12.10 -17.98
CA HIS A 121 1.27 10.78 -18.12
C HIS A 121 2.71 10.99 -18.62
N ARG A 122 3.70 10.88 -17.73
CA ARG A 122 5.10 10.84 -18.13
C ARG A 122 5.37 9.47 -18.76
N HIS A 123 5.04 9.33 -20.04
CA HIS A 123 5.36 8.17 -20.86
C HIS A 123 6.89 8.08 -21.00
N ARG A 124 7.54 7.28 -20.14
CA ARG A 124 8.95 6.92 -20.29
C ARG A 124 9.04 5.89 -21.42
N SER A 125 9.21 6.37 -22.65
CA SER A 125 9.60 5.54 -23.79
C SER A 125 11.01 5.01 -23.52
N ASN A 126 11.10 3.72 -23.22
CA ASN A 126 12.37 3.01 -23.06
C ASN A 126 12.77 2.47 -24.45
N ASN A 127 13.41 3.30 -25.26
CA ASN A 127 13.99 2.85 -26.53
C ASN A 127 15.35 2.22 -26.23
N SER A 128 15.36 0.92 -25.98
CA SER A 128 16.57 0.09 -25.90
C SER A 128 16.56 -0.89 -27.05
N GLY A 129 17.30 -0.56 -28.11
CA GLY A 129 17.64 -1.45 -29.20
C GLY A 129 18.18 -0.63 -30.37
N ALA A 130 19.28 -0.97 -31.02
CA ALA A 130 20.36 -1.89 -30.74
C ALA A 130 21.51 -1.38 -31.62
N LEU A 131 22.73 -1.40 -31.10
CA LEU A 131 23.94 -1.29 -31.91
C LEU A 131 23.99 -2.50 -32.85
N LEU A 132 24.00 -2.28 -34.16
CA LEU A 132 24.80 -2.99 -35.17
C LEU A 132 24.90 -2.10 -36.42
#